data_AF-A0A7J4IN00-F1
#
_entry.id   AF-A0A7J4IN00-F1
#
_cell.length_a   1.000
_cell.length_b   1.000
_cell.length_c   1.000
_cell.angle_alpha   90.00
_cell.angle_beta   90.00
_cell.angle_gamma   90.00
#
_symmetry.space_group_name_H-M   'P 1'
#
loop_
_entity.id
_entity.type
_entity.pdbx_description
1 polymer ?
#
loop_
_entity_poly.entity_id
_entity_poly.type
_entity_poly.pdbx_seq_one_letter_code
_entity_poly.pdbx_strand_id
1 'polypeptide(L)'
;MTLRRTWLRRVDPWSAAKVAGALGALAGLVEGALLLATLLLWGGLIAATFPQSGLAGLAGPGAVVAGMLVLIFVPFPGAALGFVFGGVAAFLANLALGFAGGLELELEIE
;
A
#
# COMPACT_ATOMS: atom_id res chain seq x y z
N MET A 1 37.22 -5.04 -9.23
CA MET A 1 35.82 -4.61 -9.40
C MET A 1 35.69 -3.96 -10.76
N THR A 2 34.78 -4.47 -11.58
CA THR A 2 34.57 -4.00 -12.96
C THR A 2 33.15 -3.45 -13.05
N LEU A 3 33.00 -2.15 -13.30
CA LEU A 3 31.68 -1.53 -13.47
C LEU A 3 31.20 -1.76 -14.91
N ARG A 4 30.00 -2.34 -15.06
CA ARG A 4 29.38 -2.56 -16.38
C ARG A 4 28.21 -1.60 -16.57
N ARG A 5 28.33 -0.70 -17.55
CA ARG A 5 27.22 0.15 -17.99
C ARG A 5 26.20 -0.68 -18.78
N THR A 6 24.96 -0.69 -18.30
CA THR A 6 23.84 -1.41 -18.92
C THR A 6 22.66 -0.46 -19.08
N TRP A 7 21.92 -0.55 -20.19
CA TRP A 7 20.77 0.33 -20.44
C TRP A 7 19.46 -0.41 -20.21
N LEU A 8 18.61 0.11 -19.33
CA LEU A 8 17.23 -0.36 -19.17
C LEU A 8 16.33 0.39 -20.14
N ARG A 9 15.83 -0.33 -21.15
CA ARG A 9 14.99 0.26 -22.20
C ARG A 9 13.49 0.07 -21.97
N ARG A 10 13.10 -1.01 -21.29
CA ARG A 10 11.69 -1.34 -21.01
C ARG A 10 11.57 -2.10 -19.71
N VAL A 11 10.48 -1.83 -19.00
CA VAL A 11 9.99 -2.57 -17.85
C VAL A 11 8.73 -3.31 -18.26
N ASP A 12 8.61 -4.60 -17.97
CA ASP A 12 7.37 -5.33 -18.23
C ASP A 12 6.23 -4.79 -17.35
N PRO A 13 5.17 -4.18 -17.92
CA PRO A 13 4.08 -3.60 -17.14
C PRO A 13 3.36 -4.62 -16.26
N TRP A 14 3.31 -5.88 -16.70
CA TRP A 14 2.65 -6.94 -15.94
C TRP A 14 3.43 -7.31 -14.68
N SER A 15 4.74 -7.48 -14.81
CA SER A 15 5.64 -7.69 -13.66
C SER A 15 5.58 -6.50 -12.69
N ALA A 16 5.64 -5.27 -13.21
CA ALA A 16 5.54 -4.06 -12.40
C ALA A 16 4.20 -3.94 -11.65
N ALA A 17 3.08 -4.26 -12.32
CA ALA A 17 1.75 -4.28 -11.72
C ALA A 17 1.68 -5.26 -10.55
N LYS A 18 2.22 -6.48 -10.68
CA LYS A 18 2.24 -7.47 -9.59
C LYS A 18 3.01 -6.97 -8.36
N VAL A 19 4.21 -6.44 -8.58
CA VAL A 19 5.05 -5.91 -7.49
C VAL A 19 4.36 -4.73 -6.82
N ALA A 20 3.84 -3.78 -7.60
CA ALA A 20 3.11 -2.63 -7.09
C ALA A 20 1.81 -3.03 -6.36
N GLY A 21 1.11 -4.06 -6.82
CA GLY A 21 -0.05 -4.63 -6.13
C GLY A 21 0.34 -5.27 -4.79
N ALA A 22 1.44 -6.00 -4.72
CA ALA A 22 1.93 -6.54 -3.45
C ALA A 22 2.34 -5.43 -2.48
N LEU A 23 3.02 -4.39 -2.97
CA LEU A 23 3.35 -3.19 -2.18
C LEU A 23 2.10 -2.44 -1.73
N GLY A 24 1.08 -2.33 -2.59
CA GLY A 24 -0.21 -1.73 -2.26
C GLY A 24 -0.98 -2.51 -1.20
N ALA A 25 -0.90 -3.85 -1.22
CA ALA A 25 -1.47 -4.69 -0.17
C ALA A 25 -0.78 -4.46 1.18
N LEU A 26 0.56 -4.37 1.17
CA LEU A 26 1.35 -4.07 2.37
C LEU A 26 1.03 -2.67 2.91
N ALA A 27 0.91 -1.66 2.04
CA ALA A 27 0.50 -0.32 2.42
C ALA A 27 -0.92 -0.32 3.05
N GLY A 28 -1.87 -1.02 2.43
CA GLY A 28 -3.22 -1.18 2.96
C GLY A 28 -3.26 -1.92 4.31
N LEU A 29 -2.34 -2.84 4.56
CA LEU A 29 -2.22 -3.49 5.87
C LEU A 29 -1.72 -2.53 6.95
N VAL A 30 -0.76 -1.67 6.60
CA VAL A 30 -0.29 -0.60 7.50
C VAL A 30 -1.41 0.40 7.78
N GLU A 31 -2.15 0.85 6.74
CA GLU A 31 -3.31 1.73 6.91
C GLU A 31 -4.40 1.08 7.77
N GLY A 32 -4.73 -0.19 7.53
CA GLY A 32 -5.69 -0.94 8.33
C GLY A 32 -5.29 -1.04 9.80
N ALA A 33 -4.01 -1.26 10.09
CA ALA A 33 -3.49 -1.29 11.45
C ALA A 33 -3.59 0.08 12.14
N LEU A 34 -3.29 1.16 11.41
CA LEU A 34 -3.44 2.53 11.91
C LEU A 34 -4.90 2.89 12.17
N LEU A 35 -5.82 2.52 11.27
CA LEU A 35 -7.25 2.73 11.44
C LEU A 35 -7.80 1.99 12.66
N LEU A 36 -7.41 0.73 12.84
CA LEU A 36 -7.74 -0.05 14.04
C LEU A 36 -7.23 0.64 15.30
N ALA A 37 -5.95 1.01 15.34
CA ALA A 37 -5.36 1.67 16.51
C ALA A 37 -6.11 2.99 16.84
N THR A 38 -6.46 3.76 15.81
CA THR A 38 -7.23 5.00 15.92
C THR A 38 -8.62 4.71 16.50
N LEU A 39 -9.34 3.71 15.97
CA LEU A 39 -10.67 3.33 16.47
C LEU A 39 -10.62 2.90 17.94
N LEU A 40 -9.61 2.14 18.35
CA LEU A 40 -9.46 1.71 19.75
C LEU A 40 -9.15 2.88 20.69
N LEU A 41 -8.26 3.79 20.29
CA LEU A 41 -7.89 4.96 21.08
C LEU A 41 -9.07 5.91 21.28
N TRP A 42 -9.76 6.28 20.19
CA TRP A 42 -10.91 7.19 20.27
C TRP A 42 -12.12 6.53 20.91
N GLY A 43 -12.38 5.25 20.61
CA GLY A 43 -13.44 4.47 21.26
C GLY A 43 -13.22 4.41 22.77
N GLY A 44 -12.02 4.05 23.21
CA GLY A 44 -11.68 4.01 24.63
C GLY A 44 -11.83 5.36 25.34
N LEU A 45 -11.39 6.44 24.70
CA LEU A 45 -11.52 7.80 25.25
C LEU A 45 -12.99 8.23 25.38
N ILE A 46 -13.82 7.96 24.36
CA ILE A 46 -15.25 8.30 24.37
C ILE A 46 -15.97 7.52 25.47
N ALA A 47 -15.69 6.22 25.63
CA ALA A 47 -16.29 5.42 26.70
C ALA A 47 -15.84 5.85 28.10
N ALA A 48 -14.58 6.28 28.26
CA ALA A 48 -14.09 6.79 29.53
C ALA A 48 -14.70 8.14 29.92
N THR A 49 -15.00 8.99 28.93
CA THR A 49 -15.48 10.38 29.15
C THR A 49 -17.01 10.46 29.18
N PHE A 50 -17.70 9.62 28.40
CA PHE A 50 -19.17 9.63 28.26
C PHE A 50 -19.78 8.23 28.48
N PRO A 51 -19.65 7.65 29.68
CA PRO A 51 -20.01 6.26 29.95
C PRO A 51 -21.50 5.94 29.82
N GLN A 52 -22.39 6.94 29.90
CA GLN A 52 -23.84 6.78 29.74
C GLN A 52 -24.36 7.16 28.34
N SER A 53 -23.47 7.58 27.43
CA SER A 53 -23.88 7.84 26.06
C SER A 53 -24.12 6.51 25.34
N GLY A 54 -25.16 6.44 24.48
CA GLY A 54 -25.33 5.30 23.56
C GLY A 54 -24.13 5.09 22.62
N LEU A 55 -23.23 6.09 22.55
CA LEU A 55 -21.95 6.06 21.86
C LEU A 55 -20.88 5.23 22.59
N ALA A 56 -21.04 4.92 23.88
CA ALA A 56 -20.15 4.02 24.61
C ALA A 56 -20.15 2.58 24.02
N GLY A 57 -21.21 2.21 23.29
CA GLY A 57 -21.27 0.97 22.51
C GLY A 57 -20.20 0.89 21.40
N LEU A 58 -19.69 2.04 20.93
CA LEU A 58 -18.59 2.13 19.96
C LEU A 58 -17.21 1.85 20.57
N ALA A 59 -17.10 1.59 21.87
CA ALA A 59 -15.86 1.18 22.53
C ALA A 59 -15.89 -0.30 22.97
N GLY A 60 -17.02 -0.97 22.76
CA GLY A 60 -17.22 -2.35 23.18
C GLY A 60 -16.67 -3.39 22.21
N PRO A 61 -17.00 -4.68 22.41
CA PRO A 61 -16.56 -5.79 21.56
C PRO A 61 -16.85 -5.57 20.06
N GLY A 62 -17.91 -4.84 19.72
CA GLY A 62 -18.25 -4.50 18.33
C GLY A 62 -17.21 -3.63 17.63
N ALA A 63 -16.52 -2.74 18.35
CA ALA A 63 -15.48 -1.88 17.80
C ALA A 63 -14.20 -2.65 17.47
N VAL A 64 -13.85 -3.62 18.32
CA VAL A 64 -12.74 -4.55 18.09
C VAL A 64 -13.02 -5.40 16.85
N VAL A 65 -14.22 -5.97 16.74
CA VAL A 65 -14.62 -6.77 15.57
C VAL A 65 -14.62 -5.91 14.30
N ALA A 66 -15.19 -4.70 14.34
CA ALA A 66 -15.18 -3.79 13.20
C ALA A 66 -13.75 -3.42 12.77
N GLY A 67 -12.87 -3.09 13.72
CA GLY A 67 -11.47 -2.79 13.44
C GLY A 67 -10.70 -3.99 12.87
N MET A 68 -10.98 -5.21 13.32
CA MET A 68 -10.41 -6.44 12.75
C MET A 68 -10.87 -6.66 11.30
N LEU A 69 -12.14 -6.42 11.01
CA LEU A 69 -12.65 -6.50 9.64
C LEU A 69 -11.96 -5.47 8.74
N VAL A 70 -11.77 -4.24 9.22
CA VAL A 70 -11.03 -3.20 8.48
C VAL A 70 -9.59 -3.65 8.18
N LEU A 71 -8.87 -4.17 9.18
CA LEU A 71 -7.50 -4.67 8.99
C LEU A 71 -7.41 -5.80 7.94
N ILE A 72 -8.41 -6.67 7.89
CA ILE A 72 -8.46 -7.78 6.93
C ILE A 72 -8.82 -7.29 5.53
N PHE A 73 -9.78 -6.37 5.40
CA PHE A 73 -10.34 -6.00 4.09
C PHE A 73 -9.64 -4.82 3.41
N VAL A 74 -9.07 -3.86 4.14
CA VAL A 74 -8.36 -2.70 3.56
C VAL A 74 -7.16 -3.06 2.66
N PRO A 75 -6.39 -4.12 2.92
CA PRO A 75 -5.34 -4.56 2.01
C PRO A 75 -5.81 -4.88 0.58
N PHE A 76 -7.06 -5.33 0.38
CA PHE A 76 -7.54 -5.77 -0.94
C PHE A 76 -7.72 -4.60 -1.93
N PRO A 77 -8.42 -3.50 -1.58
CA PRO A 77 -8.42 -2.29 -2.41
C PRO A 77 -7.01 -1.75 -2.63
N GLY A 78 -6.16 -1.73 -1.60
CA GLY A 78 -4.75 -1.30 -1.73
C GLY A 78 -3.99 -2.11 -2.78
N ALA A 79 -4.17 -3.44 -2.77
CA ALA A 79 -3.59 -4.34 -3.75
C ALA A 79 -4.11 -4.08 -5.17
N ALA A 80 -5.42 -3.92 -5.32
CA ALA A 80 -6.05 -3.68 -6.62
C ALA A 80 -5.61 -2.34 -7.23
N LEU A 81 -5.60 -1.27 -6.43
CA LEU A 81 -5.15 0.05 -6.87
C LEU A 81 -3.66 0.04 -7.17
N GLY A 82 -2.83 -0.55 -6.30
CA GLY A 82 -1.39 -0.70 -6.53
C GLY A 82 -1.10 -1.46 -7.82
N PHE A 83 -1.88 -2.50 -8.11
CA PHE A 83 -1.75 -3.28 -9.34
C PHE A 83 -2.05 -2.46 -10.59
N VAL A 84 -3.21 -1.80 -10.61
CA VAL A 84 -3.65 -0.99 -11.76
C VAL A 84 -2.71 0.18 -11.99
N PHE A 85 -2.44 0.98 -10.95
CA PHE A 85 -1.58 2.15 -11.08
C PHE A 85 -0.12 1.77 -11.35
N GLY A 86 0.39 0.67 -10.79
CA GLY A 86 1.73 0.18 -11.10
C GLY A 86 1.89 -0.24 -12.56
N GLY A 87 0.91 -0.94 -13.12
CA GLY A 87 0.90 -1.30 -14.54
C GLY A 87 0.82 -0.09 -15.46
N VAL A 88 -0.07 0.86 -15.14
CA VAL A 88 -0.21 2.12 -15.90
C VAL A 88 1.08 2.94 -15.79
N ALA A 89 1.67 3.07 -14.61
CA ALA A 89 2.92 3.80 -14.41
C ALA A 89 4.07 3.19 -15.21
N ALA A 90 4.21 1.86 -15.22
CA ALA A 90 5.23 1.17 -16.01
C ALA A 90 5.01 1.36 -17.53
N PHE A 91 3.76 1.34 -18.00
CA PHE A 91 3.43 1.62 -19.39
C PHE A 91 3.84 3.06 -19.77
N LEU A 92 3.46 4.05 -18.95
CA LEU A 92 3.82 5.45 -19.18
C LEU A 92 5.34 5.67 -19.10
N ALA A 93 6.02 5.00 -18.16
CA ALA A 93 7.47 5.04 -18.05
C ALA A 93 8.15 4.49 -19.31
N ASN A 94 7.68 3.37 -19.86
CA ASN A 94 8.20 2.83 -21.12
C ASN A 94 8.01 3.80 -22.29
N LEU A 95 6.87 4.48 -22.35
CA LEU A 95 6.62 5.50 -23.37
C LEU A 95 7.64 6.64 -23.24
N ALA A 96 7.84 7.15 -22.03
CA ALA A 96 8.84 8.19 -21.74
C ALA A 96 10.27 7.74 -22.08
N LEU A 97 10.64 6.50 -21.75
CA LEU A 97 11.95 5.93 -22.07
C LEU A 97 12.17 5.74 -23.57
N GLY A 98 11.10 5.51 -24.33
CA GLY A 98 11.14 5.51 -25.79
C GLY A 98 11.60 6.84 -26.38
N PHE A 99 11.29 7.97 -25.72
CA PHE A 99 11.76 9.30 -26.12
C PHE A 99 13.14 9.64 -25.53
N ALA A 100 13.41 9.24 -24.28
CA ALA A 100 14.65 9.60 -23.58
C ALA A 100 15.86 8.70 -23.89
N GLY A 101 15.66 7.56 -24.56
CA GLY A 101 16.74 6.63 -24.93
C GLY A 101 17.05 5.52 -23.91
N GLY A 102 16.33 5.48 -22.78
CA GLY A 102 16.47 4.49 -21.71
C GLY A 102 17.10 5.06 -20.43
N LEU A 103 17.23 4.22 -19.39
CA LEU A 103 17.95 4.55 -18.16
C LEU A 103 19.34 3.90 -18.19
N GLU A 104 20.38 4.69 -17.94
CA GLU A 104 21.74 4.17 -17.71
C GLU A 104 21.81 3.56 -16.32
N LEU A 105 22.21 2.29 -16.23
CA LEU A 105 22.44 1.57 -14.99
C LEU A 105 23.93 1.25 -14.88
N GLU A 106 24.54 1.62 -13.75
CA GLU A 106 25.87 1.15 -13.37
C GLU A 106 25.69 -0.06 -12.46
N LEU A 107 26.07 -1.22 -12.97
CA LEU A 107 26.00 -2.47 -12.22
C LEU A 107 27.39 -2.83 -11.72
N GLU A 108 27.49 -3.05 -10.41
CA GLU A 108 28.65 -3.66 -9.77
C GLU A 108 28.50 -5.18 -9.88
N ILE A 109 29.49 -5.84 -10.50
CA ILE A 109 29.50 -7.28 -10.73
C ILE A 109 30.75 -7.84 -10.04
N GLU A 110 30.55 -8.78 -9.11
CA GLU A 110 31.62 -9.58 -8.47
C GLU A 110 32.18 -10.65 -9.42
#